data_AF-A0A2S5GCX5-F1
#
_entry.id   AF-A0A2S5GCX5-F1
#
_cell.length_a   1.000
_cell.length_b   1.000
_cell.length_c   1.000
_cell.angle_alpha   90.00
_cell.angle_beta   90.00
_cell.angle_gamma   90.00
#
_symmetry.space_group_name_H-M   'P 1'
#
loop_
_entity.id
_entity.type
_entity.pdbx_description
1 polymer ?
#
loop_
_entity_poly.entity_id
_entity_poly.type
_entity_poly.pdbx_seq_one_letter_code
_entity_poly.pdbx_strand_id
1 'polypeptide(L)'
;MSKDQFDRIVTFAIFSFIIGLIFIFGSTVFGISLARSYTLSYFSSSELIETSYIANFLVTGSFITAFGLVLMVIVLMKPVIKSESDEN
;
A
#
# COMPACT_ATOMS: atom_id res chain seq x y z
N MET A 1 -1.16 27.04 2.19
CA MET A 1 -0.23 25.90 2.00
C MET A 1 0.71 26.29 0.88
N SER A 2 2.02 26.28 1.11
CA SER A 2 2.99 26.62 0.07
C SER A 2 3.05 25.51 -0.99
N LYS A 3 3.47 25.85 -2.22
CA LYS A 3 3.62 24.89 -3.32
C LYS A 3 4.54 23.72 -2.93
N ASP A 4 5.64 24.02 -2.24
CA ASP A 4 6.58 23.02 -1.73
C ASP A 4 5.94 22.03 -0.73
N GLN A 5 5.03 22.50 0.12
CA GLN A 5 4.30 21.61 1.03
C GLN A 5 3.36 20.68 0.26
N PHE A 6 2.74 21.18 -0.81
CA PHE A 6 1.78 20.40 -1.60
C PHE A 6 2.49 19.29 -2.36
N ASP A 7 3.60 19.62 -3.01
CA ASP A 7 4.42 18.67 -3.75
C ASP A 7 4.98 17.57 -2.83
N ARG A 8 5.32 17.91 -1.57
CA ARG A 8 5.71 16.93 -0.55
C ARG A 8 4.58 15.96 -0.18
N ILE A 9 3.35 16.44 -0.03
CA ILE A 9 2.20 15.57 0.27
C ILE A 9 1.89 14.65 -0.92
N VAL A 10 1.92 15.17 -2.14
CA VAL A 10 1.72 14.39 -3.36
C VAL A 10 2.78 13.29 -3.46
N THR A 11 4.04 13.65 -3.28
CA THR A 11 5.17 12.72 -3.30
C THR A 11 5.00 11.64 -2.25
N PHE A 12 4.65 12.02 -1.01
CA PHE A 12 4.42 11.08 0.08
C PHE A 12 3.24 10.12 -0.19
N ALA A 13 2.16 10.61 -0.81
CA ALA A 13 1.01 9.79 -1.21
C ALA A 13 1.40 8.74 -2.28
N ILE A 14 2.18 9.16 -3.29
CA ILE A 14 2.71 8.27 -4.33
C ILE A 14 3.62 7.20 -3.73
N PHE A 15 4.57 7.59 -2.88
CA PHE A 15 5.47 6.63 -2.24
C PHE A 15 4.73 5.65 -1.34
N SER A 16 3.76 6.12 -0.56
CA SER A 16 2.92 5.25 0.27
C SER A 16 2.18 4.24 -0.59
N PHE A 17 1.56 4.67 -1.68
CA PHE A 17 0.88 3.78 -2.62
C PHE A 17 1.82 2.71 -3.20
N ILE A 18 3.00 3.10 -3.67
CA ILE A 18 4.01 2.18 -4.23
C ILE A 18 4.49 1.18 -3.18
N ILE A 19 4.82 1.64 -1.97
CA ILE A 19 5.27 0.77 -0.88
C ILE A 19 4.18 -0.24 -0.52
N GLY A 20 2.92 0.20 -0.40
CA GLY A 20 1.81 -0.71 -0.14
C GLY A 20 1.65 -1.77 -1.21
N LEU A 21 1.79 -1.42 -2.50
CA LEU A 21 1.79 -2.39 -3.60
C LEU A 21 2.95 -3.37 -3.50
N ILE A 22 4.17 -2.90 -3.19
CA ILE A 22 5.33 -3.79 -2.99
C ILE A 22 5.05 -4.83 -1.90
N PHE A 23 4.40 -4.45 -0.80
CA PHE A 23 4.03 -5.37 0.26
C PHE A 23 2.97 -6.39 -0.18
N ILE A 24 1.96 -5.94 -0.94
CA ILE A 24 0.92 -6.82 -1.49
C ILE A 24 1.53 -7.83 -2.47
N PHE A 25 2.29 -7.37 -3.47
CA PHE A 25 2.94 -8.26 -4.44
C PHE A 25 4.01 -9.13 -3.78
N GLY A 26 4.74 -8.60 -2.79
CA GLY A 26 5.66 -9.36 -1.96
C GLY A 26 4.96 -10.53 -1.27
N SER A 27 3.77 -10.30 -0.69
CA SER A 27 2.99 -11.36 -0.04
C SER A 27 2.67 -12.53 -1.01
N THR A 28 2.40 -12.23 -2.28
CA THR A 28 2.17 -13.26 -3.32
C THR A 28 3.46 -14.02 -3.66
N VAL A 29 4.59 -13.32 -3.81
CA VAL A 29 5.89 -13.95 -4.11
C VAL A 29 6.33 -14.86 -2.97
N PHE A 30 6.22 -14.39 -1.72
CA PHE A 30 6.51 -15.20 -0.54
C PHE A 30 5.52 -16.37 -0.42
N GLY A 31 4.22 -16.13 -0.65
CA GLY A 31 3.21 -17.18 -0.63
C GLY A 31 3.45 -18.30 -1.64
N ILE A 32 3.84 -17.97 -2.89
CA ILE A 32 4.20 -18.97 -3.91
C ILE A 32 5.45 -19.76 -3.51
N SER A 33 6.47 -19.09 -2.96
CA SER A 33 7.70 -19.73 -2.49
C SER A 33 7.41 -20.75 -1.37
N LEU A 34 6.53 -20.39 -0.44
CA LEU A 34 6.12 -21.25 0.66
C LEU A 34 5.27 -22.41 0.15
N ALA A 35 4.29 -22.17 -0.73
CA ALA A 35 3.48 -23.24 -1.35
C ALA A 35 4.32 -24.29 -2.11
N ARG A 36 5.40 -23.85 -2.78
CA ARG A 36 6.36 -24.75 -3.45
C ARG A 36 7.21 -25.55 -2.45
N SER A 37 7.49 -24.98 -1.29
CA SER A 37 8.22 -25.65 -0.20
C SER A 37 7.32 -26.68 0.49
N TYR A 38 6.05 -26.35 0.75
CA TYR A 38 5.04 -27.26 1.30
C TYR A 38 4.78 -28.51 0.47
N THR A 39 4.79 -28.38 -0.86
CA THR A 39 4.66 -29.54 -1.75
C THR A 39 5.87 -30.48 -1.68
N LEU A 40 7.01 -30.02 -1.17
CA LEU A 40 8.22 -30.83 -0.96
C LEU A 40 8.39 -31.33 0.49
N SER A 41 7.85 -30.64 1.49
CA SER A 41 8.04 -30.96 2.91
C SER A 41 6.71 -31.18 3.63
N TYR A 42 6.16 -32.38 3.52
CA TYR A 42 5.10 -32.83 4.41
C TYR A 42 5.67 -32.96 5.84
N PHE A 43 4.95 -32.39 6.81
CA PHE A 43 5.21 -32.37 8.27
C PHE A 43 6.18 -31.30 8.78
N SER A 44 5.65 -30.18 9.26
CA SER A 44 5.89 -29.70 10.64
C SER A 44 5.01 -28.48 10.94
N SER A 45 4.89 -28.13 12.21
CA SER A 45 4.14 -27.01 12.79
C SER A 45 4.50 -25.59 12.31
N SER A 46 5.19 -25.44 11.17
CA SER A 46 5.56 -24.15 10.57
C SER A 46 4.41 -23.45 9.81
N GLU A 47 3.34 -24.18 9.44
CA GLU A 47 2.17 -23.67 8.70
C GLU A 47 1.49 -22.46 9.34
N LEU A 48 1.29 -22.50 10.65
CA LEU A 48 0.63 -21.40 11.38
C LEU A 48 1.46 -20.11 11.35
N ILE A 49 2.79 -20.23 11.35
CA ILE A 49 3.72 -19.10 11.38
C ILE A 49 3.85 -18.48 9.98
N GLU A 50 3.99 -19.32 8.95
CA GLU A 50 4.14 -18.89 7.56
C GLU A 50 2.87 -18.19 7.02
N THR A 51 1.70 -18.75 7.32
CA THR A 51 0.40 -18.14 6.94
C THR A 51 0.21 -16.78 7.63
N SER A 52 0.67 -16.65 8.87
CA SER A 52 0.62 -15.39 9.62
C SER A 52 1.50 -14.30 8.97
N TYR A 53 2.69 -14.64 8.50
CA TYR A 53 3.55 -13.67 7.80
C TYR A 53 2.94 -13.17 6.50
N ILE A 54 2.43 -14.07 5.64
CA ILE A 54 1.77 -13.68 4.38
C ILE A 54 0.58 -12.76 4.66
N ALA A 55 -0.25 -13.12 5.64
CA ALA A 55 -1.40 -12.31 6.05
C ALA A 55 -0.96 -10.92 6.56
N ASN A 56 0.11 -10.85 7.36
CA ASN A 56 0.63 -9.57 7.86
C ASN A 56 1.15 -8.67 6.72
N PHE A 57 1.87 -9.21 5.74
CA PHE A 57 2.32 -8.45 4.56
C PHE A 57 1.13 -7.96 3.72
N LEU A 58 0.14 -8.81 3.48
CA LEU A 58 -1.04 -8.47 2.71
C LEU A 58 -1.88 -7.38 3.41
N VAL A 59 -2.15 -7.55 4.70
CA VAL A 59 -2.95 -6.61 5.49
C VAL A 59 -2.22 -5.27 5.61
N THR A 60 -0.94 -5.28 5.98
CA THR A 60 -0.14 -4.06 6.12
C THR A 60 -0.01 -3.33 4.78
N GLY A 61 0.29 -4.06 3.71
CA GLY A 61 0.34 -3.51 2.36
C GLY A 61 -0.98 -2.87 1.93
N SER A 62 -2.09 -3.54 2.19
CA SER A 62 -3.44 -3.04 1.89
C SER A 62 -3.78 -1.75 2.64
N PHE A 63 -3.44 -1.65 3.93
CA PHE A 63 -3.62 -0.43 4.71
C PHE A 63 -2.79 0.73 4.17
N ILE A 64 -1.51 0.48 3.86
CA ILE A 64 -0.61 1.52 3.33
C ILE A 64 -1.09 1.99 1.94
N THR A 65 -1.51 1.06 1.07
CA THR A 65 -2.08 1.40 -0.25
C THR A 65 -3.35 2.22 -0.12
N ALA A 66 -4.29 1.81 0.75
CA ALA A 66 -5.53 2.55 0.98
C ALA A 66 -5.26 3.96 1.52
N PHE A 67 -4.32 4.10 2.45
CA PHE A 67 -3.90 5.39 2.96
C PHE A 67 -3.30 6.30 1.88
N GLY A 68 -2.43 5.76 1.03
CA GLY A 68 -1.89 6.47 -0.13
C GLY A 68 -2.97 6.94 -1.11
N LEU A 69 -3.96 6.09 -1.40
CA LEU A 69 -5.10 6.44 -2.26
C LEU A 69 -5.97 7.54 -1.65
N VAL A 70 -6.27 7.47 -0.35
CA VAL A 70 -7.04 8.52 0.34
C VAL A 70 -6.31 9.86 0.27
N LEU A 71 -4.99 9.87 0.49
CA LEU A 71 -4.19 11.09 0.35
C LEU A 71 -4.22 11.63 -1.08
N MET A 72 -4.12 10.77 -2.10
CA MET A 72 -4.24 11.20 -3.50
C MET A 72 -5.61 11.82 -3.80
N VAL A 73 -6.70 11.24 -3.31
CA VAL A 73 -8.05 11.80 -3.48
C VAL A 73 -8.14 13.19 -2.85
N ILE A 74 -7.63 13.37 -1.63
CA ILE A 74 -7.61 14.68 -0.95
C ILE A 74 -6.79 15.71 -1.75
N VAL A 75 -5.64 15.30 -2.28
CA VAL A 75 -4.78 16.15 -3.12
C VAL A 75 -5.51 16.58 -4.40
N LEU A 76 -6.24 15.68 -5.05
CA LEU A 76 -6.98 15.95 -6.28
C LEU A 76 -8.25 16.80 -6.06
N MET A 77 -8.89 16.69 -4.90
CA MET A 77 -10.06 17.51 -4.57
C MET A 77 -9.70 18.98 -4.28
N LYS A 78 -8.49 19.27 -3.80
CA LYS A 78 -8.04 20.64 -3.50
C LYS A 78 -8.12 21.63 -4.69
N PRO A 79 -7.60 21.32 -5.88
CA PRO A 79 -7.72 22.22 -7.03
C PRO A 79 -9.18 22.39 -7.49
N VAL A 80 -10.04 21.37 -7.32
CA VAL A 80 -11.47 21.44 -7.69
C VAL A 80 -12.21 22.45 -6.81
N ILE A 81 -11.95 22.48 -5.51
CA ILE A 81 -12.64 23.37 -4.56
C ILE A 81 -12.19 24.84 -4.71
N LYS A 82 -10.98 25.09 -5.21
CA LYS A 82 -10.44 26.44 -5.37
C LYS A 82 -10.84 27.12 -6.68
N SER A 83 -11.50 26.40 -7.59
CA SER A 83 -11.89 26.90 -8.91
C SER A 83 -13.07 27.86 -8.89
N GLU A 84 -13.81 27.99 -7.80
CA GLU A 84 -15.03 28.83 -7.73
C GLU A 84 -14.82 30.19 -7.05
N SER A 85 -13.68 30.45 -6.40
CA SER A 85 -13.48 31.69 -5.63
C SER A 85 -12.73 32.80 -6.36
N ASP A 86 -12.19 32.53 -7.55
CA ASP A 86 -11.27 33.45 -8.24
C ASP A 86 -11.92 34.15 -9.47
N GLU A 87 -13.25 34.04 -9.64
CA GLU A 87 -14.02 34.69 -10.72
C GLU A 87 -15.02 35.79 -10.28
N ASN A 88 -14.98 36.26 -9.03
CA ASN A 88 -15.77 37.44 -8.59
C ASN A 88 -14.91 38.55 -7.99
#